data_AF-A0A2V6TCR6-F1
#
_entry.id   AF-A0A2V6TCR6-F1
#
_cell.length_a   1.000
_cell.length_b   1.000
_cell.length_c   1.000
_cell.angle_alpha   90.00
_cell.angle_beta   90.00
_cell.angle_gamma   90.00
#
_symmetry.space_group_name_H-M   'P 1'
#
loop_
_entity.id
_entity.type
_entity.pdbx_description
1 polymer ?
#
loop_
_entity_poly.entity_id
_entity_poly.type
_entity_poly.pdbx_seq_one_letter_code
_entity_poly.pdbx_strand_id
1 'polypeptide(L)'
;MREAEALARAGGYPGATRILEELARQPPSASSRDRALYALGRLFVLPDNPARDYRQALAYFDRLVREYPESVYVPDARAWRDLISAYFARIQELERLKRIDAELERQRRP
;
A
#
# COMPACT_ATOMS: atom_id res chain seq x y z
N MET A 1 -2.58 8.76 -17.09
CA MET A 1 -3.49 8.70 -15.93
C MET A 1 -4.84 8.06 -16.26
N ARG A 2 -5.67 8.63 -17.15
CA ARG A 2 -7.02 8.08 -17.49
C ARG A 2 -7.00 6.61 -17.90
N GLU A 3 -6.02 6.21 -18.70
CA GLU A 3 -5.83 4.83 -19.14
C GLU A 3 -5.57 3.87 -17.97
N ALA A 4 -4.66 4.21 -17.05
CA ALA A 4 -4.39 3.40 -15.87
C ALA A 4 -5.64 3.24 -14.99
N GLU A 5 -6.43 4.30 -14.82
CA GLU A 5 -7.68 4.24 -14.05
C GLU A 5 -8.74 3.36 -14.75
N ALA A 6 -8.83 3.43 -16.07
CA ALA A 6 -9.73 2.57 -16.84
C ALA A 6 -9.32 1.09 -16.72
N LEU A 7 -8.02 0.80 -16.82
CA LEU A 7 -7.48 -0.54 -16.62
C LEU A 7 -7.77 -1.05 -15.20
N ALA A 8 -7.54 -0.23 -14.17
CA ALA A 8 -7.83 -0.60 -12.79
C ALA A 8 -9.32 -0.93 -12.59
N ARG A 9 -10.24 -0.12 -13.15
CA ARG A 9 -11.69 -0.39 -13.10
C ARG A 9 -12.09 -1.67 -13.85
N ALA A 10 -11.36 -2.03 -14.89
CA ALA A 10 -11.59 -3.25 -15.66
C ALA A 10 -10.88 -4.50 -15.07
N GLY A 11 -10.24 -4.39 -13.89
CA GLY A 11 -9.45 -5.46 -13.30
C GLY A 11 -8.09 -5.70 -13.97
N GLY A 12 -7.70 -4.84 -14.92
CA GLY A 12 -6.41 -4.85 -15.59
C GLY A 12 -5.28 -4.29 -14.71
N TYR A 13 -5.14 -4.79 -13.48
CA TYR A 13 -4.18 -4.28 -12.48
C TYR A 13 -2.74 -4.25 -12.98
N PRO A 14 -2.18 -5.28 -13.65
CA PRO A 14 -0.80 -5.23 -14.12
C PRO A 14 -0.54 -4.08 -15.11
N GLY A 15 -1.48 -3.84 -16.02
CA GLY A 15 -1.41 -2.73 -16.98
C GLY A 15 -1.53 -1.38 -16.29
N ALA A 16 -2.45 -1.25 -15.33
CA ALA A 16 -2.60 -0.04 -14.52
C ALA A 16 -1.32 0.27 -13.73
N THR A 17 -0.74 -0.72 -13.05
CA THR A 17 0.51 -0.58 -12.29
C THR A 17 1.63 -0.09 -13.19
N ARG A 18 1.86 -0.74 -14.34
CA ARG A 18 2.95 -0.38 -15.27
C ARG A 18 2.87 1.09 -15.69
N ILE A 19 1.69 1.55 -16.11
CA ILE A 19 1.49 2.94 -16.54
C ILE A 19 1.73 3.92 -15.38
N LEU A 20 1.25 3.60 -14.18
CA LEU A 20 1.44 4.48 -13.03
C LEU A 20 2.90 4.52 -12.57
N GLU A 21 3.63 3.42 -12.64
CA GLU A 21 5.07 3.38 -12.32
C GLU A 21 5.91 4.15 -13.34
N GLU A 22 5.56 4.09 -14.62
CA GLU A 22 6.16 4.94 -15.65
C GLU A 22 5.92 6.42 -15.33
N LEU A 23 4.68 6.82 -14.99
CA LEU A 23 4.35 8.18 -14.61
C LEU A 23 5.09 8.64 -13.36
N ALA A 24 5.19 7.79 -12.33
CA ALA A 24 5.89 8.10 -11.09
C ALA A 24 7.41 8.29 -11.26
N ARG A 25 7.99 7.78 -12.36
CA ARG A 25 9.42 7.92 -12.72
C ARG A 25 9.74 9.11 -13.62
N GLN A 26 8.73 9.82 -14.12
CA GLN A 26 8.95 10.99 -14.97
C GLN A 26 9.67 12.13 -14.21
N PRO A 27 10.24 13.12 -14.91
CA PRO A 27 10.88 14.27 -14.26
C PRO A 27 9.91 15.04 -13.33
N PRO A 28 10.41 15.67 -12.24
CA PRO A 28 9.58 16.36 -11.24
C PRO A 28 8.70 17.50 -11.79
N SER A 29 9.04 18.05 -12.96
CA SER A 29 8.23 19.08 -13.64
C SER A 29 6.86 18.55 -14.13
N ALA A 30 6.65 17.23 -14.14
CA ALA A 30 5.37 16.63 -14.45
C ALA A 30 4.47 16.61 -13.21
N SER A 31 3.43 17.47 -13.20
CA SER A 31 2.34 17.63 -12.22
C SER A 31 1.51 16.35 -11.93
N SER A 32 1.97 15.16 -12.31
CA SER A 32 1.23 13.90 -12.23
C SER A 32 1.88 12.85 -11.34
N ARG A 33 3.10 13.09 -10.81
CA ARG A 33 3.85 12.09 -10.05
C ARG A 33 3.22 11.80 -8.69
N ASP A 34 2.79 12.82 -7.98
CA ASP A 34 2.09 12.69 -6.71
C ASP A 34 0.78 11.90 -6.86
N ARG A 35 -0.02 12.23 -7.88
CA ARG A 35 -1.22 11.47 -8.25
C ARG A 35 -0.91 10.03 -8.62
N ALA A 36 0.18 9.78 -9.35
CA ALA A 36 0.57 8.44 -9.74
C ALA A 36 0.99 7.59 -8.52
N LEU A 37 1.78 8.17 -7.60
CA LEU A 37 2.14 7.50 -6.33
C LEU A 37 0.91 7.21 -5.48
N TYR A 38 -0.01 8.18 -5.37
CA TYR A 38 -1.27 7.98 -4.66
C TYR A 38 -2.09 6.84 -5.28
N ALA A 39 -2.22 6.83 -6.61
CA ALA A 39 -2.97 5.81 -7.32
C ALA A 39 -2.32 4.41 -7.21
N LEU A 40 -0.99 4.32 -7.21
CA LEU A 40 -0.28 3.06 -6.95
C LEU A 40 -0.59 2.54 -5.54
N GLY A 41 -0.47 3.40 -4.52
CA GLY A 41 -0.83 3.03 -3.15
C GLY A 41 -2.26 2.50 -3.06
N ARG A 42 -3.21 3.21 -3.69
CA ARG A 42 -4.62 2.80 -3.80
C ARG A 42 -4.79 1.45 -4.51
N LEU A 43 -4.08 1.21 -5.61
CA LEU A 43 -4.17 -0.03 -6.38
C LEU A 43 -3.75 -1.25 -5.57
N PHE A 44 -2.69 -1.10 -4.75
CA PHE A 44 -2.16 -2.18 -3.92
C PHE A 44 -2.95 -2.45 -2.64
N VAL A 45 -3.92 -1.61 -2.28
CA VAL A 45 -4.87 -1.90 -1.18
C VAL A 45 -6.22 -2.45 -1.65
N LEU A 46 -6.48 -2.49 -2.96
CA LEU A 46 -7.75 -2.99 -3.48
C LEU A 46 -7.92 -4.48 -3.16
N PRO A 47 -9.04 -4.89 -2.51
CA PRO A 47 -9.32 -6.30 -2.24
C PRO A 47 -9.36 -7.16 -3.51
N ASP A 48 -9.93 -6.59 -4.58
CA ASP A 48 -10.11 -7.25 -5.88
C ASP A 48 -8.81 -7.31 -6.71
N ASN A 49 -7.75 -6.64 -6.27
CA ASN A 49 -6.43 -6.79 -6.89
C ASN A 49 -5.80 -8.09 -6.37
N PRO A 50 -5.63 -9.12 -7.22
CA PRO A 50 -5.02 -10.39 -6.81
C PRO A 50 -3.54 -10.21 -6.43
N ALA A 51 -2.89 -9.16 -6.93
CA ALA A 51 -1.53 -8.77 -6.59
C ALA A 51 -1.48 -7.68 -5.49
N ARG A 52 -2.55 -7.50 -4.70
CA ARG A 52 -2.54 -6.56 -3.58
C ARG A 52 -1.38 -6.88 -2.64
N ASP A 53 -0.68 -5.83 -2.23
CA ASP A 53 0.47 -5.92 -1.33
C ASP A 53 0.51 -4.65 -0.50
N TYR A 54 0.08 -4.77 0.76
CA TYR A 54 0.02 -3.62 1.66
C TYR A 54 1.41 -3.04 1.99
N ARG A 55 2.49 -3.81 1.83
CA ARG A 55 3.86 -3.27 1.98
C ARG A 55 4.21 -2.39 0.80
N GLN A 56 3.87 -2.81 -0.43
CA GLN A 56 4.04 -1.95 -1.59
C GLN A 56 3.16 -0.71 -1.51
N ALA A 57 1.90 -0.85 -1.09
CA ALA A 57 1.01 0.29 -0.87
C ALA A 57 1.63 1.30 0.11
N LEU A 58 2.10 0.82 1.27
CA LEU A 58 2.76 1.64 2.27
C LEU A 58 3.96 2.38 1.69
N ALA A 59 4.81 1.70 0.92
CA ALA A 59 5.98 2.30 0.29
C ALA A 59 5.62 3.44 -0.68
N TYR A 60 4.56 3.31 -1.48
CA TYR A 60 4.12 4.39 -2.35
C TYR A 60 3.52 5.57 -1.58
N PHE A 61 2.74 5.32 -0.54
CA PHE A 61 2.21 6.39 0.31
C PHE A 61 3.31 7.11 1.11
N ASP A 62 4.28 6.37 1.66
CA ASP A 62 5.47 6.95 2.31
C ASP A 62 6.22 7.86 1.34
N ARG A 63 6.44 7.38 0.11
CA ARG A 63 7.15 8.11 -0.93
C ARG A 63 6.40 9.37 -1.35
N LEU A 64 5.08 9.32 -1.49
CA LEU A 64 4.23 10.48 -1.75
C LEU A 64 4.37 11.54 -0.66
N VAL A 65 4.23 11.15 0.61
CA VAL A 65 4.32 12.08 1.74
C VAL A 65 5.71 12.71 1.85
N ARG A 66 6.77 11.95 1.53
CA ARG A 66 8.16 12.42 1.58
C ARG A 66 8.53 13.32 0.41
N GLU A 67 8.17 12.94 -0.82
CA GLU A 67 8.58 13.64 -2.05
C GLU A 67 7.64 14.79 -2.42
N TYR A 68 6.38 14.77 -1.96
CA TYR A 68 5.35 15.76 -2.30
C TYR A 68 4.53 16.18 -1.07
N PRO A 69 5.15 16.79 -0.04
CA PRO A 69 4.48 17.12 1.23
C PRO A 69 3.28 18.07 1.07
N GLU A 70 3.26 18.90 0.01
CA GLU A 70 2.18 19.85 -0.31
C GLU A 70 1.09 19.25 -1.22
N SER A 71 1.19 17.97 -1.59
CA SER A 71 0.19 17.35 -2.47
C SER A 71 -1.16 17.22 -1.76
N VAL A 72 -2.24 17.48 -2.51
CA VAL A 72 -3.63 17.29 -2.05
C VAL A 72 -3.92 15.85 -1.59
N TYR A 73 -3.09 14.89 -2.00
CA TYR A 73 -3.22 13.48 -1.63
C TYR A 73 -2.55 13.13 -0.29
N VAL A 74 -1.74 14.02 0.29
CA VAL A 74 -0.99 13.74 1.53
C VAL A 74 -1.87 13.38 2.72
N PRO A 75 -2.99 14.08 3.00
CA PRO A 75 -3.85 13.71 4.13
C PRO A 75 -4.37 12.27 4.02
N ASP A 76 -4.85 11.88 2.83
CA ASP A 76 -5.35 10.51 2.62
C ASP A 76 -4.21 9.48 2.63
N ALA A 77 -3.07 9.80 2.03
CA ALA A 77 -1.89 8.93 2.06
C ALA A 77 -1.42 8.65 3.49
N ARG A 78 -1.43 9.65 4.39
CA ARG A 78 -1.13 9.45 5.81
C ARG A 78 -2.14 8.53 6.48
N ALA A 79 -3.43 8.74 6.25
CA ALA A 79 -4.47 7.87 6.79
C ALA A 79 -4.28 6.41 6.35
N TRP A 80 -3.94 6.16 5.08
CA TRP A 80 -3.62 4.82 4.60
C TRP A 80 -2.36 4.24 5.24
N ARG A 81 -1.29 5.03 5.40
CA ARG A 81 -0.07 4.59 6.09
C ARG A 81 -0.39 4.14 7.51
N ASP A 82 -1.10 4.97 8.26
CA ASP A 82 -1.45 4.69 9.65
C ASP A 82 -2.31 3.43 9.76
N LEU A 83 -3.30 3.27 8.87
CA LEU A 83 -4.15 2.08 8.82
C LEU A 83 -3.33 0.80 8.51
N ILE A 84 -2.45 0.86 7.51
CA ILE A 84 -1.61 -0.29 7.13
C ILE A 84 -0.62 -0.63 8.25
N SER A 85 0.01 0.37 8.86
CA SER A 85 0.91 0.18 9.99
C SER A 85 0.18 -0.43 11.20
N ALA A 86 -1.02 0.05 11.52
CA ALA A 86 -1.85 -0.52 12.58
C ALA A 86 -2.24 -1.98 12.27
N TYR A 87 -2.59 -2.29 11.02
CA TYR A 87 -2.87 -3.65 10.56
C TYR A 87 -1.66 -4.58 10.76
N PHE A 88 -0.46 -4.15 10.36
CA PHE A 88 0.75 -4.96 10.55
C PHE A 88 1.11 -5.15 12.02
N ALA A 89 1.01 -4.11 12.85
CA ALA A 89 1.24 -4.21 14.28
C ALA A 89 0.26 -5.21 14.93
N ARG A 90 -1.01 -5.19 14.50
CA ARG A 90 -2.02 -6.12 14.98
C ARG A 90 -1.72 -7.56 14.59
N ILE A 91 -1.29 -7.82 13.36
CA ILE A 91 -0.89 -9.17 12.91
C ILE A 91 0.29 -9.68 13.73
N GLN A 92 1.32 -8.86 13.89
CA GLN A 92 2.51 -9.24 14.64
C GLN A 92 2.16 -9.61 16.09
N GLU A 93 1.24 -8.87 16.72
CA GLU A 93 0.78 -9.19 18.06
C GLU A 93 -0.01 -10.52 18.10
N LEU A 94 -0.88 -10.77 17.11
CA LEU A 94 -1.60 -12.05 17.03
C LEU A 94 -0.64 -13.24 16.87
N GLU A 95 0.41 -13.10 16.07
CA GLU A 95 1.45 -14.12 15.92
C GLU A 95 2.27 -14.32 17.19
N ARG A 96 2.52 -13.24 17.95
CA ARG A 96 3.20 -13.31 19.25
C ARG A 96 2.36 -14.10 20.25
N LEU A 97 1.06 -13.79 20.34
CA LEU A 97 0.12 -14.47 21.23
C LEU A 97 0.02 -15.97 20.90
N LYS A 98 -0.16 -16.32 19.61
CA LYS A 98 -0.17 -17.72 19.17
C LYS A 98 1.10 -18.48 19.55
N ARG A 99 2.26 -17.84 19.47
CA ARG A 99 3.54 -18.45 19.87
C ARG A 99 3.60 -18.73 21.37
N ILE A 100 3.13 -17.79 22.19
CA ILE A 100 3.06 -17.93 23.65
C ILE A 100 2.11 -19.08 24.02
N ASP A 101 0.91 -19.12 23.44
CA ASP A 101 -0.07 -20.18 23.71
C ASP A 101 0.53 -21.57 23.39
N ALA A 102 1.17 -21.71 22.22
CA ALA A 102 1.81 -22.96 21.81
C ALA A 102 3.01 -23.37 22.71
N GLU A 103 3.67 -22.41 23.37
CA GLU A 103 4.73 -22.70 24.33
C GLU A 103 4.16 -23.16 25.68
N LEU A 104 3.11 -22.50 26.17
CA LEU A 104 2.41 -22.89 27.39
C LEU A 104 1.80 -24.29 27.27
N GLU A 105 1.23 -24.64 26.12
CA GLU A 105 0.72 -25.99 25.86
C GLU A 105 1.83 -27.04 25.89
N ARG A 106 3.02 -26.74 25.35
CA ARG A 106 4.18 -27.63 25.39
C ARG A 106 4.69 -27.85 26.81
N GLN A 107 4.72 -26.80 27.64
CA GLN A 107 5.14 -26.88 29.04
C GLN A 107 4.13 -27.66 29.92
N ARG A 108 2.87 -27.74 29.51
CA ARG A 108 1.80 -28.47 30.22
C ARG A 108 1.70 -29.94 29.84
N ARG A 109 2.42 -30.40 28.81
CA ARG A 109 2.46 -31.82 28.45
C ARG A 109 3.37 -32.57 29.43
N PRO A 110 2.86 -33.61 30.12
CA PRO A 110 3.64 -34.39 31.08
C PRO A 110 4.73 -35.23 30.42
#